data_AF-A0A081NYW4-F1
#
_entry.id   AF-A0A081NYW4-F1
#
_cell.length_a   1.000
_cell.length_b   1.000
_cell.length_c   1.000
_cell.angle_alpha   90.00
_cell.angle_beta   90.00
_cell.angle_gamma   90.00
#
_symmetry.space_group_name_H-M   'P 1'
#
loop_
_entity.id
_entity.type
_entity.pdbx_description
1 polymer ?
#
loop_
_entity_poly.entity_id
_entity_poly.type
_entity_poly.pdbx_seq_one_letter_code
_entity_poly.pdbx_strand_id
1 'polypeptide(L)'
;MLHWVERAKHGDREAFDLIVRRFEAMAYAVAYERLRDSHLAEDAVQEAFAEAFIHLRKLKETEAFPGWFKTIVIRQCHRLVRKKRHPTVPFDQLAQTIGGQPSVPEIVEKRELQQQLHDSIAALSSSLRVAVQLFYFQGYSLQEISAYLGTSVPVLKKRLFDARAKLKGTLPVADFVSVFHQLYEGGKRMLHIVNGDVVAEKLRQGVVQGDILVWREVYPEGPVFTDPAEEANRSVRARYLERALGIPSAEFIHISEEQEKVRADFHNYEEIVLWFEHDLFDQTMLCCLLHWFAQQSLGATKLSLLCIGAFPGIELFRGLGQLSVNQMATLSGTWQSVGREQLELGAIVWEAYCAPEPGKLVRLLEAEDISALPYVHDAFRLHLSRFPSIRNGLGIVEQTTLEMVRGGMTSPLDLFRHMGHKLHGLGMGDLQYWYRLAKLAQGPHPLLKLEGLNAFPGYKDSALSFRHGTVALTEAGGRVLDGEADWIALNGIDEWYGGVHLQGRSIPWRWNASQNTLVPWTAAGGK
;
A
#
# COMPACT_ATOMS: atom_id res chain seq x y z
N MET A 1 -2.33 -9.62 23.77
CA MET A 1 -1.35 -9.48 24.86
C MET A 1 -2.01 -9.36 26.24
N LEU A 2 -2.58 -8.21 26.65
CA LEU A 2 -3.09 -7.99 28.03
C LEU A 2 -4.06 -9.08 28.52
N HIS A 3 -5.05 -9.46 27.70
CA HIS A 3 -6.00 -10.54 27.99
C HIS A 3 -5.32 -11.90 28.25
N TRP A 4 -4.18 -12.19 27.61
CA TRP A 4 -3.41 -13.42 27.86
C TRP A 4 -2.72 -13.37 29.22
N VAL A 5 -2.11 -12.23 29.57
CA VAL A 5 -1.50 -12.03 30.90
C VAL A 5 -2.55 -12.15 32.00
N GLU A 6 -3.76 -11.64 31.77
CA GLU A 6 -4.87 -11.77 32.74
C GLU A 6 -5.39 -13.21 32.87
N ARG A 7 -5.57 -13.93 31.76
CA ARG A 7 -5.92 -15.37 31.78
C ARG A 7 -4.83 -16.20 32.48
N ALA A 8 -3.56 -15.96 32.16
CA ALA A 8 -2.43 -16.67 32.75
C ALA A 8 -2.28 -16.38 34.26
N LYS A 9 -2.60 -15.16 34.74
CA LYS A 9 -2.73 -14.89 36.19
C LYS A 9 -3.74 -15.83 36.85
N HIS A 10 -4.85 -16.15 36.20
CA HIS A 10 -5.86 -17.08 36.73
C HIS A 10 -5.43 -18.55 36.65
N GLY A 11 -4.37 -18.88 35.91
CA GLY A 11 -3.78 -20.23 35.83
C GLY A 11 -3.96 -20.92 34.48
N ASP A 12 -4.48 -20.20 33.48
CA ASP A 12 -4.58 -20.64 32.10
C ASP A 12 -3.18 -20.88 31.49
N ARG A 13 -2.94 -22.11 31.04
CA ARG A 13 -1.65 -22.54 30.46
C ARG A 13 -1.49 -22.12 29.01
N GLU A 14 -2.55 -22.21 28.19
CA GLU A 14 -2.51 -21.79 26.79
C GLU A 14 -2.23 -20.29 26.67
N ALA A 15 -2.84 -19.49 27.54
CA ALA A 15 -2.57 -18.07 27.66
C ALA A 15 -1.12 -17.77 28.09
N PHE A 16 -0.46 -18.67 28.82
CA PHE A 16 0.96 -18.55 29.15
C PHE A 16 1.87 -18.99 28.00
N ASP A 17 1.54 -20.05 27.27
CA ASP A 17 2.31 -20.48 26.09
C ASP A 17 2.30 -19.40 24.98
N LEU A 18 1.17 -18.70 24.83
CA LEU A 18 1.07 -17.50 23.97
C LEU A 18 1.96 -16.34 24.45
N ILE A 19 2.24 -16.23 25.76
CA ILE A 19 3.20 -15.26 26.31
C ILE A 19 4.64 -15.72 26.04
N VAL A 20 4.95 -17.01 26.22
CA VAL A 20 6.29 -17.58 25.94
C VAL A 20 6.67 -17.31 24.49
N ARG A 21 5.89 -17.84 23.53
CA ARG A 21 6.12 -17.66 22.08
C ARG A 21 6.26 -16.19 21.67
N ARG A 22 5.57 -15.29 22.37
CA ARG A 22 5.56 -13.86 22.04
C ARG A 22 6.76 -13.09 22.59
N PHE A 23 7.40 -13.53 23.68
CA PHE A 23 8.52 -12.83 24.32
C PHE A 23 9.85 -13.59 24.30
N GLU A 24 9.89 -14.84 23.86
CA GLU A 24 11.09 -15.70 23.85
C GLU A 24 12.26 -15.08 23.09
N ALA A 25 12.08 -14.69 21.83
CA ALA A 25 13.15 -14.03 21.06
C ALA A 25 13.53 -12.65 21.62
N MET A 26 12.60 -11.93 22.26
CA MET A 26 12.91 -10.69 23.00
C MET A 26 13.81 -10.94 24.22
N ALA A 27 13.55 -12.02 24.95
CA ALA A 27 14.33 -12.45 26.09
C ALA A 27 15.71 -12.94 25.66
N TYR A 28 15.76 -13.82 24.65
CA TYR A 28 16.99 -14.38 24.10
C TYR A 28 17.94 -13.30 23.57
N ALA A 29 17.45 -12.36 22.76
CA ALA A 29 18.29 -11.27 22.24
C ALA A 29 18.91 -10.39 23.36
N VAL A 30 18.20 -10.19 24.48
CA VAL A 30 18.72 -9.45 25.65
C VAL A 30 19.64 -10.31 26.53
N ALA A 31 19.42 -11.63 26.59
CA ALA A 31 20.26 -12.57 27.33
C ALA A 31 21.59 -12.83 26.61
N TYR A 32 21.55 -13.18 25.33
CA TYR A 32 22.72 -13.43 24.49
C TYR A 32 23.64 -12.20 24.41
N GLU A 33 23.07 -10.99 24.31
CA GLU A 33 23.83 -9.74 24.34
C GLU A 33 24.63 -9.53 25.63
N ARG A 34 24.19 -10.14 26.74
CA ARG A 34 24.84 -10.07 28.07
C ARG A 34 25.76 -11.24 28.36
N LEU A 35 25.54 -12.40 27.74
CA LEU A 35 26.16 -13.67 28.10
C LEU A 35 27.19 -14.17 27.07
N ARG A 36 27.04 -13.81 25.78
CA ARG A 36 27.91 -14.22 24.65
C ARG A 36 28.04 -15.74 24.50
N ASP A 37 26.99 -16.47 24.86
CA ASP A 37 26.99 -17.91 25.10
C ASP A 37 25.53 -18.36 24.86
N SER A 38 25.31 -19.24 23.86
CA SER A 38 23.95 -19.61 23.39
C SER A 38 23.20 -20.35 24.49
N HIS A 39 23.82 -21.41 25.03
CA HIS A 39 23.23 -22.25 26.06
C HIS A 39 22.96 -21.47 27.36
N LEU A 40 23.88 -20.59 27.80
CA LEU A 40 23.57 -19.74 28.96
C LEU A 40 22.47 -18.73 28.67
N ALA A 41 22.27 -18.29 27.43
CA ALA A 41 21.17 -17.42 27.05
C ALA A 41 19.83 -18.18 26.98
N GLU A 42 19.82 -19.41 26.45
CA GLU A 42 18.69 -20.35 26.51
C GLU A 42 18.29 -20.64 27.96
N ASP A 43 19.25 -21.05 28.81
CA ASP A 43 19.06 -21.25 30.26
C ASP A 43 18.46 -20.00 30.92
N ALA A 44 19.02 -18.82 30.69
CA ALA A 44 18.54 -17.57 31.29
C ALA A 44 17.09 -17.23 30.89
N VAL A 45 16.68 -17.60 29.67
CA VAL A 45 15.31 -17.41 29.17
C VAL A 45 14.35 -18.43 29.78
N GLN A 46 14.73 -19.70 29.84
CA GLN A 46 13.92 -20.75 30.47
C GLN A 46 13.74 -20.50 31.97
N GLU A 47 14.83 -20.17 32.69
CA GLU A 47 14.78 -19.78 34.11
C GLU A 47 13.92 -18.53 34.34
N ALA A 48 13.92 -17.59 33.39
CA ALA A 48 13.09 -16.38 33.47
C ALA A 48 11.61 -16.66 33.22
N PHE A 49 11.24 -17.51 32.27
CA PHE A 49 9.85 -17.90 32.07
C PHE A 49 9.31 -18.75 33.22
N ALA A 50 10.11 -19.68 33.76
CA ALA A 50 9.73 -20.46 34.94
C ALA A 50 9.46 -19.54 36.15
N GLU A 51 10.33 -18.57 36.42
CA GLU A 51 10.08 -17.59 37.50
C GLU A 51 8.88 -16.68 37.19
N ALA A 52 8.73 -16.23 35.94
CA ALA A 52 7.60 -15.41 35.52
C ALA A 52 6.27 -16.14 35.75
N PHE A 53 6.16 -17.43 35.41
CA PHE A 53 4.97 -18.24 35.66
C PHE A 53 4.62 -18.28 37.16
N ILE A 54 5.60 -18.57 38.02
CA ILE A 54 5.42 -18.67 39.49
C ILE A 54 5.05 -17.32 40.11
N HIS A 55 5.42 -16.19 39.49
CA HIS A 55 5.21 -14.85 40.06
C HIS A 55 4.20 -13.97 39.31
N LEU A 56 3.61 -14.45 38.20
CA LEU A 56 2.68 -13.68 37.38
C LEU A 56 1.47 -13.14 38.16
N ARG A 57 0.94 -13.95 39.09
CA ARG A 57 -0.15 -13.58 40.02
C ARG A 57 0.15 -12.37 40.91
N LYS A 58 1.42 -11.97 41.06
CA LYS A 58 1.84 -10.81 41.85
C LYS A 58 1.94 -9.52 41.02
N LEU A 59 1.80 -9.61 39.69
CA LEU A 59 1.80 -8.44 38.81
C LEU A 59 0.47 -7.69 38.93
N LYS A 60 0.51 -6.50 39.53
CA LYS A 60 -0.67 -5.62 39.73
C LYS A 60 -1.19 -5.09 38.40
N GLU A 61 -0.30 -4.50 37.61
CA GLU A 61 -0.60 -3.86 36.33
C GLU A 61 -0.22 -4.78 35.18
N THR A 62 -1.22 -5.33 34.51
CA THR A 62 -1.08 -6.28 33.40
C THR A 62 -0.31 -5.67 32.22
N GLU A 63 -0.35 -4.34 32.05
CA GLU A 63 0.44 -3.58 31.06
C GLU A 63 1.94 -3.54 31.36
N ALA A 64 2.34 -3.62 32.64
CA ALA A 64 3.75 -3.58 33.04
C ALA A 64 4.52 -4.87 32.72
N PHE A 65 3.84 -5.92 32.24
CA PHE A 65 4.43 -7.25 31.97
C PHE A 65 5.73 -7.20 31.15
N PRO A 66 5.86 -6.46 30.02
CA PRO A 66 7.07 -6.51 29.20
C PRO A 66 8.33 -6.01 29.94
N GLY A 67 8.23 -4.88 30.64
CA GLY A 67 9.35 -4.32 31.42
C GLY A 67 9.64 -5.12 32.70
N TRP A 68 8.60 -5.66 33.33
CA TRP A 68 8.72 -6.59 34.46
C TRP A 68 9.46 -7.87 34.05
N PHE A 69 9.03 -8.51 32.95
CA PHE A 69 9.65 -9.74 32.45
C PHE A 69 11.10 -9.54 32.01
N LYS A 70 11.42 -8.44 31.28
CA LYS A 70 12.81 -8.05 31.00
C LYS A 70 13.67 -7.97 32.27
N THR A 71 13.10 -7.50 33.39
CA THR A 71 13.82 -7.37 34.66
C THR A 71 14.14 -8.76 35.25
N ILE A 72 13.25 -9.74 35.08
CA ILE A 72 13.51 -11.15 35.42
C ILE A 72 14.65 -11.71 34.54
N VAL A 73 14.58 -11.55 33.22
CA VAL A 73 15.60 -12.02 32.26
C VAL A 73 16.99 -11.46 32.61
N ILE A 74 17.10 -10.16 32.87
CA ILE A 74 18.36 -9.51 33.25
C ILE A 74 18.91 -10.08 34.57
N ARG A 75 18.03 -10.37 35.54
CA ARG A 75 18.43 -10.97 36.82
C ARG A 75 18.94 -12.41 36.66
N GLN A 76 18.33 -13.23 35.80
CA GLN A 76 18.86 -14.58 35.54
C GLN A 76 20.21 -14.54 34.80
N CYS A 77 20.39 -13.61 33.84
CA CYS A 77 21.70 -13.37 33.25
C CYS A 77 22.76 -13.03 34.33
N HIS A 78 22.42 -12.15 35.28
CA HIS A 78 23.31 -11.81 36.40
C HIS A 78 23.54 -13.00 37.35
N ARG A 79 22.56 -13.89 37.51
CA ARG A 79 22.67 -15.12 38.31
C ARG A 79 23.69 -16.08 37.70
N LEU A 80 23.59 -16.36 36.41
CA LEU A 80 24.52 -17.24 35.69
C LEU A 80 25.94 -16.66 35.65
N VAL A 81 26.10 -15.35 35.40
CA VAL A 81 27.42 -14.67 35.44
C VAL A 81 28.05 -14.73 36.85
N ARG A 82 27.26 -14.66 37.93
CA ARG A 82 27.76 -14.86 39.30
C ARG A 82 28.14 -16.33 39.56
N LYS A 83 27.36 -17.29 39.05
CA LYS A 83 27.63 -18.73 39.16
C LYS A 83 28.94 -19.11 38.44
N LYS A 84 29.22 -18.50 37.28
CA LYS A 84 30.46 -18.65 36.48
C LYS A 84 31.73 -18.03 37.14
N ARG A 85 31.64 -17.49 38.37
CA ARG A 85 32.80 -16.97 39.16
C ARG A 85 33.37 -17.94 40.20
N HIS A 86 32.78 -19.13 40.38
CA HIS A 86 33.40 -20.21 41.15
C HIS A 86 34.20 -21.13 40.20
N PRO A 87 35.51 -21.37 40.43
CA PRO A 87 36.37 -22.01 39.43
C PRO A 87 36.33 -23.53 39.48
N THR A 88 36.11 -24.15 38.31
CA THR A 88 36.46 -25.54 37.98
C THR A 88 36.83 -25.64 36.50
N VAL A 89 37.88 -26.42 36.20
CA VAL A 89 38.64 -26.53 34.94
C VAL A 89 39.31 -27.93 34.98
N PRO A 90 39.58 -28.68 33.88
CA PRO A 90 39.56 -28.36 32.44
C PRO A 90 38.36 -29.06 31.71
N PHE A 91 38.34 -29.54 30.44
CA PHE A 91 39.37 -29.84 29.42
C PHE A 91 38.80 -29.94 27.97
N ASP A 92 39.74 -30.00 27.02
CA ASP A 92 39.73 -30.23 25.56
C ASP A 92 38.48 -30.82 24.84
N GLN A 93 38.17 -30.24 23.67
CA GLN A 93 38.75 -30.72 22.39
C GLN A 93 38.70 -29.66 21.26
N LEU A 94 39.45 -29.89 20.17
CA LEU A 94 39.71 -28.90 19.10
C LEU A 94 39.77 -29.55 17.70
N ALA A 95 39.17 -28.87 16.71
CA ALA A 95 39.33 -29.00 15.25
C ALA A 95 38.93 -30.31 14.53
N GLN A 96 38.18 -30.18 13.42
CA GLN A 96 38.69 -30.42 12.04
C GLN A 96 37.71 -29.91 10.96
N THR A 97 38.10 -30.01 9.68
CA THR A 97 37.59 -29.17 8.56
C THR A 97 37.51 -29.98 7.24
N ILE A 98 36.90 -29.40 6.19
CA ILE A 98 36.86 -29.83 4.76
C ILE A 98 35.78 -30.89 4.46
N GLY A 99 35.00 -30.80 3.37
CA GLY A 99 34.87 -29.74 2.35
C GLY A 99 34.10 -30.19 1.09
N GLY A 100 33.94 -29.30 0.11
CA GLY A 100 33.33 -29.60 -1.20
C GLY A 100 32.84 -28.34 -1.95
N GLN A 101 33.06 -28.28 -3.28
CA GLN A 101 32.57 -27.22 -4.17
C GLN A 101 31.82 -27.81 -5.37
N PRO A 102 30.91 -27.02 -5.97
CA PRO A 102 31.16 -26.50 -7.32
C PRO A 102 31.30 -24.97 -7.36
N SER A 103 31.62 -24.45 -8.55
CA SER A 103 32.23 -23.14 -8.83
C SER A 103 31.24 -22.02 -9.21
N VAL A 104 31.52 -20.71 -9.06
CA VAL A 104 32.58 -20.01 -8.29
C VAL A 104 32.17 -18.57 -7.89
N PRO A 105 31.54 -17.73 -8.74
CA PRO A 105 31.38 -16.29 -8.42
C PRO A 105 30.30 -15.97 -7.37
N GLU A 106 29.02 -16.17 -7.71
CA GLU A 106 27.86 -15.61 -6.97
C GLU A 106 27.72 -16.18 -5.54
N ILE A 107 28.13 -17.44 -5.34
CA ILE A 107 28.10 -18.12 -4.04
C ILE A 107 29.17 -17.57 -3.09
N VAL A 108 30.30 -17.08 -3.63
CA VAL A 108 31.36 -16.45 -2.83
C VAL A 108 30.92 -15.05 -2.40
N GLU A 109 30.46 -14.22 -3.34
CA GLU A 109 29.94 -12.88 -3.01
C GLU A 109 28.82 -12.92 -1.95
N LYS A 110 27.86 -13.85 -2.07
CA LYS A 110 26.78 -13.99 -1.08
C LYS A 110 27.30 -14.38 0.30
N ARG A 111 28.33 -15.22 0.40
CA ARG A 111 28.95 -15.62 1.68
C ARG A 111 29.83 -14.53 2.28
N GLU A 112 30.59 -13.82 1.46
CA GLU A 112 31.41 -12.69 1.92
C GLU A 112 30.53 -11.53 2.39
N LEU A 113 29.44 -11.22 1.68
CA LEU A 113 28.44 -10.24 2.11
C LEU A 113 27.75 -10.66 3.42
N GLN A 114 27.40 -11.94 3.57
CA GLN A 114 26.84 -12.49 4.83
C GLN A 114 27.83 -12.31 6.00
N GLN A 115 29.11 -12.65 5.81
CA GLN A 115 30.13 -12.51 6.85
C GLN A 115 30.37 -11.04 7.21
N GLN A 116 30.55 -10.17 6.21
CA GLN A 116 30.70 -8.72 6.39
C GLN A 116 29.50 -8.09 7.11
N LEU A 117 28.27 -8.58 6.84
CA LEU A 117 27.06 -8.15 7.53
C LEU A 117 27.06 -8.58 9.00
N HIS A 118 27.37 -9.85 9.29
CA HIS A 118 27.48 -10.35 10.67
C HIS A 118 28.54 -9.58 11.46
N ASP A 119 29.71 -9.34 10.88
CA ASP A 119 30.81 -8.60 11.53
C ASP A 119 30.46 -7.11 11.71
N SER A 120 29.82 -6.48 10.73
CA SER A 120 29.34 -5.09 10.84
C SER A 120 28.29 -4.94 11.96
N ILE A 121 27.42 -5.93 12.13
CA ILE A 121 26.43 -5.97 13.22
C ILE A 121 27.10 -6.30 14.56
N ALA A 122 28.14 -7.14 14.57
CA ALA A 122 28.99 -7.37 15.73
C ALA A 122 29.79 -6.11 16.12
N ALA A 123 30.10 -5.19 15.19
CA ALA A 123 30.73 -3.90 15.48
C ALA A 123 29.76 -2.83 16.06
N LEU A 124 28.44 -3.03 15.99
CA LEU A 124 27.47 -2.13 16.63
C LEU A 124 27.60 -2.14 18.17
N SER A 125 27.33 -1.00 18.81
CA SER A 125 27.16 -0.98 20.26
C SER A 125 25.88 -1.73 20.67
N SER A 126 25.87 -2.31 21.87
CA SER A 126 24.80 -3.19 22.39
C SER A 126 23.37 -2.66 22.22
N SER A 127 23.18 -1.35 22.48
CA SER A 127 21.87 -0.68 22.34
C SER A 127 21.42 -0.50 20.89
N LEU A 128 22.35 -0.43 19.93
CA LEU A 128 22.07 -0.45 18.50
C LEU A 128 21.83 -1.88 18.02
N ARG A 129 22.69 -2.82 18.41
CA ARG A 129 22.61 -4.23 18.00
C ARG A 129 21.31 -4.88 18.44
N VAL A 130 20.88 -4.70 19.69
CA VAL A 130 19.59 -5.23 20.18
C VAL A 130 18.41 -4.56 19.48
N ALA A 131 18.48 -3.26 19.14
CA ALA A 131 17.44 -2.62 18.34
C ALA A 131 17.32 -3.24 16.95
N VAL A 132 18.46 -3.45 16.26
CA VAL A 132 18.53 -4.11 14.96
C VAL A 132 18.05 -5.57 15.04
N GLN A 133 18.49 -6.34 16.03
CA GLN A 133 18.05 -7.73 16.23
C GLN A 133 16.54 -7.84 16.40
N LEU A 134 15.96 -7.00 17.27
CA LEU A 134 14.53 -7.09 17.55
C LEU A 134 13.65 -6.56 16.40
N PHE A 135 14.10 -5.52 15.69
CA PHE A 135 13.32 -4.89 14.62
C PHE A 135 13.48 -5.58 13.26
N TYR A 136 14.72 -5.82 12.82
CA TYR A 136 15.00 -6.36 11.48
C TYR A 136 15.01 -7.90 11.43
N PHE A 137 15.57 -8.58 12.44
CA PHE A 137 15.67 -10.05 12.43
C PHE A 137 14.50 -10.76 13.12
N GLN A 138 13.85 -10.11 14.07
CA GLN A 138 12.69 -10.66 14.80
C GLN A 138 11.38 -9.94 14.47
N GLY A 139 11.42 -8.92 13.60
CA GLY A 139 10.28 -8.17 13.06
C GLY A 139 9.50 -7.29 14.05
N TYR A 140 9.79 -7.31 15.36
CA TYR A 140 8.92 -6.69 16.36
C TYR A 140 8.71 -5.19 16.13
N SER A 141 7.48 -4.71 16.37
CA SER A 141 7.15 -3.30 16.15
C SER A 141 7.87 -2.37 17.14
N LEU A 142 7.99 -1.10 16.76
CA LEU A 142 8.70 -0.11 17.58
C LEU A 142 8.06 0.06 18.96
N GLN A 143 6.74 -0.08 19.06
CA GLN A 143 5.96 -0.02 20.29
C GLN A 143 6.22 -1.25 21.16
N GLU A 144 6.28 -2.44 20.57
CA GLU A 144 6.56 -3.70 21.26
C GLU A 144 7.99 -3.70 21.85
N ILE A 145 8.97 -3.28 21.04
CA ILE A 145 10.36 -3.12 21.47
C ILE A 145 10.48 -1.99 22.50
N SER A 146 9.77 -0.87 22.33
CA SER A 146 9.75 0.25 23.29
C SER A 146 9.27 -0.20 24.67
N ALA A 147 8.15 -0.93 24.72
CA ALA A 147 7.57 -1.45 25.96
C ALA A 147 8.48 -2.48 26.63
N TYR A 148 9.04 -3.43 25.86
CA TYR A 148 9.94 -4.44 26.39
C TYR A 148 11.29 -3.86 26.85
N LEU A 149 11.96 -3.05 26.02
CA LEU A 149 13.24 -2.44 26.37
C LEU A 149 13.11 -1.29 27.39
N GLY A 150 11.92 -0.75 27.64
CA GLY A 150 11.71 0.38 28.54
C GLY A 150 12.36 1.67 28.03
N THR A 151 12.28 1.92 26.72
CA THR A 151 12.88 3.10 26.07
C THR A 151 11.98 3.60 24.95
N SER A 152 11.67 4.91 24.93
CA SER A 152 10.65 5.47 24.05
C SER A 152 10.88 5.24 22.55
N VAL A 153 9.78 5.16 21.79
CA VAL A 153 9.78 4.98 20.33
C VAL A 153 10.70 5.98 19.59
N PRO A 154 10.76 7.28 19.92
CA PRO A 154 11.72 8.20 19.28
C PRO A 154 13.19 7.83 19.54
N VAL A 155 13.53 7.37 20.74
CA VAL A 155 14.90 6.89 21.06
C VAL A 155 15.21 5.60 20.28
N LEU A 156 14.22 4.72 20.09
CA LEU A 156 14.37 3.52 19.28
C LEU A 156 14.50 3.84 17.78
N LYS A 157 13.68 4.75 17.22
CA LYS A 157 13.82 5.24 15.84
C LYS A 157 15.20 5.85 15.61
N LYS A 158 15.73 6.63 16.57
CA LYS A 158 17.10 7.14 16.52
C LYS A 158 18.14 6.02 16.54
N ARG A 159 18.04 5.01 17.43
CA ARG A 159 18.96 3.86 17.44
C ARG A 159 18.98 3.10 16.11
N LEU A 160 17.82 2.89 15.50
CA LEU A 160 17.74 2.22 14.19
C LEU A 160 18.36 3.09 13.07
N PHE A 161 18.20 4.42 13.14
CA PHE A 161 18.89 5.35 12.25
C PHE A 161 20.41 5.35 12.44
N ASP A 162 20.89 5.50 13.69
CA ASP A 162 22.31 5.48 14.06
C ASP A 162 22.97 4.13 13.68
N ALA A 163 22.23 3.02 13.75
CA ALA A 163 22.67 1.72 13.28
C ALA A 163 22.80 1.67 11.75
N ARG A 164 21.74 2.03 10.99
CA ARG A 164 21.79 2.10 9.51
C ARG A 164 22.93 2.99 9.02
N ALA A 165 23.14 4.14 9.67
CA ALA A 165 24.21 5.07 9.31
C ALA A 165 25.61 4.47 9.47
N LYS A 166 25.84 3.66 10.52
CA LYS A 166 27.10 2.94 10.71
C LYS A 166 27.29 1.80 9.70
N LEU A 167 26.25 0.99 9.48
CA LEU A 167 26.31 -0.18 8.60
C LEU A 167 26.42 0.22 7.11
N LYS A 168 25.83 1.35 6.70
CA LYS A 168 26.05 1.95 5.37
C LYS A 168 27.51 2.40 5.15
N GLY A 169 28.28 2.59 6.23
CA GLY A 169 29.72 2.87 6.15
C GLY A 169 30.61 1.64 5.99
N THR A 170 30.07 0.42 6.12
CA THR A 170 30.85 -0.84 6.07
C THR A 170 30.34 -1.85 5.03
N LEU A 171 29.21 -1.60 4.37
CA LEU A 171 28.58 -2.52 3.40
C LEU A 171 28.38 -1.83 2.04
N PRO A 172 28.90 -2.39 0.94
CA PRO A 172 28.84 -1.78 -0.39
C PRO A 172 27.51 -2.08 -1.12
N VAL A 173 26.36 -1.67 -0.55
CA VAL A 173 25.04 -1.91 -1.14
C VAL A 173 24.21 -0.62 -1.22
N ALA A 174 23.57 -0.40 -2.37
CA ALA A 174 22.81 0.82 -2.65
C ALA A 174 21.53 0.95 -1.79
N ASP A 175 20.84 -0.16 -1.57
CA ASP A 175 19.79 -0.28 -0.55
C ASP A 175 20.22 -1.25 0.56
N PHE A 176 20.19 -0.76 1.80
CA PHE A 176 20.50 -1.52 3.00
C PHE A 176 19.31 -2.37 3.48
N VAL A 177 18.08 -2.08 3.03
CA VAL A 177 16.88 -2.82 3.45
C VAL A 177 16.84 -4.18 2.75
N SER A 178 16.96 -4.24 1.43
CA SER A 178 16.89 -5.46 0.61
C SER A 178 17.77 -6.62 1.13
N VAL A 179 18.97 -6.33 1.63
CA VAL A 179 19.92 -7.31 2.18
C VAL A 179 19.33 -8.13 3.34
N PHE A 180 18.46 -7.53 4.17
CA PHE A 180 17.85 -8.23 5.31
C PHE A 180 16.66 -9.10 4.90
N HIS A 181 15.91 -8.67 3.87
CA HIS A 181 14.81 -9.47 3.31
C HIS A 181 15.32 -10.78 2.66
N GLN A 182 16.56 -10.79 2.14
CA GLN A 182 17.15 -11.97 1.49
C GLN A 182 17.76 -13.03 2.44
N LEU A 183 17.71 -12.84 3.76
CA LEU A 183 18.56 -13.62 4.69
C LEU A 183 17.86 -14.45 5.77
N TYR A 184 16.55 -14.34 5.98
CA TYR A 184 15.85 -15.12 7.01
C TYR A 184 14.52 -15.71 6.55
N GLU A 185 14.54 -17.00 6.19
CA GLU A 185 13.36 -17.85 6.30
C GLU A 185 13.15 -18.23 7.78
N GLY A 186 12.06 -17.76 8.39
CA GLY A 186 11.85 -17.91 9.83
C GLY A 186 10.47 -17.51 10.36
N GLY A 187 9.45 -17.59 9.50
CA GLY A 187 8.09 -17.10 9.78
C GLY A 187 7.93 -15.60 9.49
N LYS A 188 6.67 -15.16 9.30
CA LYS A 188 6.24 -13.78 9.01
C LYS A 188 6.57 -13.27 7.60
N ARG A 189 6.53 -14.13 6.58
CA ARG A 189 6.66 -13.68 5.19
C ARG A 189 5.36 -12.99 4.75
N MET A 190 5.19 -11.71 5.04
CA MET A 190 4.01 -10.94 4.65
C MET A 190 4.30 -10.02 3.46
N LEU A 191 3.31 -9.82 2.59
CA LEU A 191 3.33 -8.81 1.52
C LEU A 191 2.15 -7.84 1.69
N HIS A 192 2.43 -6.54 1.73
CA HIS A 192 1.41 -5.49 1.74
C HIS A 192 1.38 -4.83 0.36
N ILE A 193 0.29 -5.02 -0.39
CA ILE A 193 0.06 -4.36 -1.68
C ILE A 193 -0.83 -3.14 -1.42
N VAL A 194 -0.36 -1.95 -1.81
CA VAL A 194 -1.01 -0.68 -1.45
C VAL A 194 -1.10 0.29 -2.64
N ASN A 195 -2.13 1.14 -2.67
CA ASN A 195 -2.09 2.34 -3.50
C ASN A 195 -1.27 3.46 -2.83
N GLY A 196 -0.50 4.20 -3.63
CA GLY A 196 0.17 5.45 -3.25
C GLY A 196 1.43 5.35 -2.36
N ASP A 197 2.48 6.06 -2.75
CA ASP A 197 3.74 6.14 -1.98
C ASP A 197 3.54 6.68 -0.56
N VAL A 198 2.65 7.65 -0.36
CA VAL A 198 2.38 8.27 0.94
C VAL A 198 1.82 7.25 1.96
N VAL A 199 1.11 6.21 1.50
CA VAL A 199 0.69 5.09 2.35
C VAL A 199 1.89 4.18 2.64
N ALA A 200 2.63 3.80 1.60
CA ALA A 200 3.80 2.93 1.71
C ALA A 200 4.89 3.48 2.65
N GLU A 201 5.21 4.78 2.56
CA GLU A 201 6.16 5.46 3.45
C GLU A 201 5.71 5.47 4.92
N LYS A 202 4.40 5.54 5.18
CA LYS A 202 3.86 5.46 6.55
C LYS A 202 3.90 4.03 7.07
N LEU A 203 3.61 3.05 6.22
CA LEU A 203 3.71 1.63 6.57
C LEU A 203 5.16 1.22 6.89
N ARG A 204 6.11 1.63 6.05
CA ARG A 204 7.58 1.43 6.22
C ARG A 204 8.15 2.08 7.51
N GLN A 205 7.40 2.94 8.19
CA GLN A 205 7.81 3.53 9.49
C GLN A 205 7.52 2.62 10.71
N GLY A 206 7.17 1.35 10.48
CA GLY A 206 6.97 0.33 11.52
C GLY A 206 5.52 0.14 11.95
N VAL A 207 4.56 0.37 11.04
CA VAL A 207 3.13 0.08 11.25
C VAL A 207 2.82 -1.40 10.98
N VAL A 208 3.52 -2.00 10.01
CA VAL A 208 3.40 -3.41 9.61
C VAL A 208 4.78 -4.09 9.60
N GLN A 209 4.79 -5.40 9.39
CA GLN A 209 5.96 -6.25 9.21
C GLN A 209 5.85 -6.93 7.83
N GLY A 210 6.97 -7.15 7.15
CA GLY A 210 7.03 -7.72 5.81
C GLY A 210 7.23 -6.69 4.70
N ASP A 211 7.03 -7.13 3.47
CA ASP A 211 7.32 -6.41 2.23
C ASP A 211 6.20 -5.43 1.90
N ILE A 212 6.50 -4.32 1.23
CA ILE A 212 5.51 -3.28 0.87
C ILE A 212 5.67 -2.92 -0.61
N LEU A 213 4.76 -3.46 -1.43
CA LEU A 213 4.63 -3.20 -2.86
C LEU A 213 3.62 -2.05 -3.08
N VAL A 214 4.02 -1.03 -3.84
CA VAL A 214 3.11 0.01 -4.32
C VAL A 214 2.58 -0.44 -5.68
N TRP A 215 1.27 -0.57 -5.83
CA TRP A 215 0.67 -0.88 -7.13
C TRP A 215 0.59 0.40 -7.97
N ARG A 216 1.44 0.51 -8.99
CA ARG A 216 1.68 1.75 -9.75
C ARG A 216 0.94 1.75 -11.09
N GLU A 217 -0.38 1.69 -11.00
CA GLU A 217 -1.28 1.75 -12.16
C GLU A 217 -2.26 2.93 -12.06
N VAL A 218 -2.95 3.20 -13.17
CA VAL A 218 -3.99 4.23 -13.30
C VAL A 218 -5.14 3.62 -14.11
N TYR A 219 -5.75 2.54 -13.60
CA TYR A 219 -6.87 1.87 -14.27
C TYR A 219 -8.12 2.73 -14.54
N PRO A 220 -8.40 3.83 -13.81
CA PRO A 220 -9.42 4.79 -14.24
C PRO A 220 -9.12 5.52 -15.56
N GLU A 221 -7.94 5.32 -16.16
CA GLU A 221 -7.49 5.94 -17.41
C GLU A 221 -7.01 4.93 -18.46
N GLY A 222 -7.35 5.22 -19.70
CA GLY A 222 -6.89 4.47 -20.87
C GLY A 222 -7.56 3.11 -21.06
N PRO A 223 -7.21 2.39 -22.14
CA PRO A 223 -7.68 1.05 -22.39
C PRO A 223 -7.22 0.11 -21.28
N VAL A 224 -8.15 -0.43 -20.49
CA VAL A 224 -7.88 -1.56 -19.59
C VAL A 224 -8.19 -2.87 -20.30
N PHE A 225 -7.48 -3.92 -19.89
CA PHE A 225 -7.54 -5.25 -20.49
C PHE A 225 -7.78 -6.27 -19.38
N THR A 226 -8.43 -7.39 -19.69
CA THR A 226 -8.66 -8.47 -18.71
C THR A 226 -7.33 -9.02 -18.18
N ASP A 227 -6.30 -9.11 -19.03
CA ASP A 227 -4.90 -9.29 -18.64
C ASP A 227 -4.05 -8.04 -18.96
N PRO A 228 -3.79 -7.15 -17.98
CA PRO A 228 -2.86 -6.02 -18.12
C PRO A 228 -1.39 -6.41 -18.17
N ALA A 229 -1.02 -7.64 -17.78
CA ALA A 229 0.37 -8.09 -17.70
C ALA A 229 0.90 -8.59 -19.05
N GLU A 230 0.02 -8.93 -20.00
CA GLU A 230 0.41 -9.24 -21.39
C GLU A 230 1.23 -8.08 -22.01
N GLU A 231 2.36 -8.40 -22.65
CA GLU A 231 3.31 -7.42 -23.19
C GLU A 231 2.64 -6.42 -24.17
N ALA A 232 1.74 -6.90 -25.03
CA ALA A 232 1.02 -6.06 -25.97
C ALA A 232 0.08 -5.07 -25.26
N ASN A 233 -0.72 -5.55 -24.30
CA ASN A 233 -1.65 -4.74 -23.51
C ASN A 233 -0.91 -3.70 -22.67
N ARG A 234 0.14 -4.12 -21.97
CA ARG A 234 1.07 -3.26 -21.21
C ARG A 234 1.65 -2.15 -22.10
N SER A 235 2.08 -2.50 -23.31
CA SER A 235 2.62 -1.56 -24.31
C SER A 235 1.57 -0.60 -24.86
N VAL A 236 0.31 -1.00 -24.99
CA VAL A 236 -0.80 -0.10 -25.36
C VAL A 236 -1.11 0.87 -24.21
N ARG A 237 -1.17 0.39 -22.96
CA ARG A 237 -1.36 1.24 -21.77
C ARG A 237 -0.24 2.26 -21.61
N ALA A 238 1.02 1.85 -21.76
CA ALA A 238 2.18 2.74 -21.69
C ALA A 238 2.04 3.95 -22.63
N ARG A 239 1.82 3.69 -23.93
CA ARG A 239 1.65 4.75 -24.95
C ARG A 239 0.45 5.65 -24.70
N TYR A 240 -0.65 5.12 -24.13
CA TYR A 240 -1.79 5.95 -23.74
C TYR A 240 -1.44 6.88 -22.57
N LEU A 241 -0.83 6.34 -21.50
CA LEU A 241 -0.49 7.10 -20.28
C LEU A 241 0.59 8.14 -20.55
N GLU A 242 1.52 7.88 -21.46
CA GLU A 242 2.50 8.86 -21.96
C GLU A 242 1.80 10.00 -22.72
N ARG A 243 0.90 9.67 -23.66
CA ARG A 243 0.13 10.65 -24.44
C ARG A 243 -0.83 11.50 -23.61
N ALA A 244 -1.48 10.91 -22.60
CA ALA A 244 -2.55 11.54 -21.83
C ALA A 244 -2.05 12.22 -20.55
N LEU A 245 -1.17 11.56 -19.79
CA LEU A 245 -0.72 11.97 -18.45
C LEU A 245 0.77 12.35 -18.39
N GLY A 246 1.51 12.21 -19.51
CA GLY A 246 2.94 12.50 -19.57
C GLY A 246 3.84 11.48 -18.87
N ILE A 247 3.31 10.30 -18.50
CA ILE A 247 4.07 9.24 -17.80
C ILE A 247 4.96 8.51 -18.83
N PRO A 248 6.30 8.55 -18.74
CA PRO A 248 7.17 7.98 -19.77
C PRO A 248 6.93 6.48 -19.97
N SER A 249 6.72 6.05 -21.23
CA SER A 249 6.34 4.67 -21.58
C SER A 249 7.33 3.64 -21.02
N ALA A 250 8.63 3.92 -21.13
CA ALA A 250 9.68 3.01 -20.65
C ALA A 250 9.72 2.91 -19.11
N GLU A 251 9.44 4.00 -18.39
CA GLU A 251 9.41 3.98 -16.92
C GLU A 251 8.16 3.24 -16.42
N PHE A 252 7.00 3.47 -17.04
CA PHE A 252 5.78 2.71 -16.75
C PHE A 252 5.95 1.21 -17.02
N ILE A 253 6.50 0.81 -18.18
CA ILE A 253 6.72 -0.61 -18.51
C ILE A 253 7.65 -1.27 -17.50
N HIS A 254 8.79 -0.66 -17.19
CA HIS A 254 9.76 -1.21 -16.23
C HIS A 254 9.15 -1.41 -14.84
N ILE A 255 8.48 -0.38 -14.30
CA ILE A 255 7.77 -0.42 -13.02
C ILE A 255 6.69 -1.51 -13.03
N SER A 256 5.92 -1.58 -14.12
CA SER A 256 4.86 -2.55 -14.32
C SER A 256 5.43 -3.99 -14.32
N GLU A 257 6.57 -4.23 -14.95
CA GLU A 257 7.22 -5.53 -14.91
C GLU A 257 7.74 -5.91 -13.51
N GLU A 258 8.26 -4.96 -12.74
CA GLU A 258 8.76 -5.22 -11.39
C GLU A 258 7.64 -5.61 -10.43
N GLN A 259 6.51 -4.88 -10.43
CA GLN A 259 5.37 -5.23 -9.59
C GLN A 259 4.75 -6.58 -10.01
N GLU A 260 4.78 -6.93 -11.30
CA GLU A 260 4.30 -8.22 -11.79
C GLU A 260 5.20 -9.39 -11.35
N LYS A 261 6.53 -9.20 -11.29
CA LYS A 261 7.46 -10.22 -10.78
C LYS A 261 7.18 -10.51 -9.30
N VAL A 262 7.10 -9.48 -8.46
CA VAL A 262 6.77 -9.61 -7.02
C VAL A 262 5.40 -10.25 -6.81
N ARG A 263 4.43 -9.99 -7.69
CA ARG A 263 3.09 -10.58 -7.65
C ARG A 263 3.06 -12.03 -8.15
N ALA A 264 3.84 -12.41 -9.15
CA ALA A 264 3.97 -13.80 -9.58
C ALA A 264 4.62 -14.67 -8.48
N ASP A 265 5.59 -14.11 -7.76
CA ASP A 265 6.28 -14.73 -6.62
C ASP A 265 5.45 -14.81 -5.32
N PHE A 266 4.12 -14.60 -5.38
CA PHE A 266 3.27 -14.47 -4.20
C PHE A 266 3.30 -15.67 -3.24
N HIS A 267 3.59 -16.87 -3.74
CA HIS A 267 3.74 -18.10 -2.95
C HIS A 267 4.91 -18.06 -1.95
N ASN A 268 5.84 -17.13 -2.10
CA ASN A 268 6.87 -16.87 -1.10
C ASN A 268 6.30 -16.23 0.18
N TYR A 269 5.06 -15.74 0.17
CA TYR A 269 4.40 -15.12 1.32
C TYR A 269 3.40 -16.06 2.02
N GLU A 270 3.32 -15.95 3.34
CA GLU A 270 2.36 -16.60 4.24
C GLU A 270 1.01 -15.85 4.24
N GLU A 271 1.05 -14.50 4.20
CA GLU A 271 -0.15 -13.66 4.12
C GLU A 271 0.11 -12.42 3.24
N ILE A 272 -0.80 -12.17 2.31
CA ILE A 272 -0.85 -10.96 1.47
C ILE A 272 -1.97 -10.09 2.00
N VAL A 273 -1.69 -8.82 2.30
CA VAL A 273 -2.71 -7.84 2.68
C VAL A 273 -2.82 -6.78 1.60
N LEU A 274 -4.01 -6.69 1.02
CA LEU A 274 -4.42 -5.63 0.10
C LEU A 274 -4.88 -4.43 0.94
N TRP A 275 -4.31 -3.24 0.73
CA TRP A 275 -4.71 -1.99 1.38
C TRP A 275 -5.34 -1.06 0.34
N PHE A 276 -6.66 -0.94 0.37
CA PHE A 276 -7.42 -0.17 -0.63
C PHE A 276 -8.50 0.73 -0.01
N GLU A 277 -8.96 1.69 -0.80
CA GLU A 277 -9.87 2.77 -0.41
C GLU A 277 -11.24 2.61 -1.09
N HIS A 278 -12.24 3.36 -0.62
CA HIS A 278 -13.61 3.36 -1.15
C HIS A 278 -13.81 3.93 -2.58
N ASP A 279 -12.83 4.61 -3.15
CA ASP A 279 -13.00 5.38 -4.39
C ASP A 279 -12.71 4.57 -5.67
N LEU A 280 -13.05 5.14 -6.83
CA LEU A 280 -12.87 4.48 -8.13
C LEU A 280 -11.41 4.11 -8.46
N PHE A 281 -10.44 4.87 -7.99
CA PHE A 281 -9.02 4.59 -8.27
C PHE A 281 -8.59 3.31 -7.57
N ASP A 282 -8.94 3.20 -6.29
CA ASP A 282 -8.66 2.01 -5.49
C ASP A 282 -9.54 0.81 -5.84
N GLN A 283 -10.84 1.01 -6.08
CA GLN A 283 -11.75 -0.09 -6.43
C GLN A 283 -11.41 -0.73 -7.80
N THR A 284 -10.91 0.04 -8.77
CA THR A 284 -10.42 -0.55 -10.04
C THR A 284 -9.15 -1.37 -9.85
N MET A 285 -8.20 -0.92 -9.02
CA MET A 285 -7.02 -1.72 -8.66
C MET A 285 -7.39 -2.99 -7.90
N LEU A 286 -8.27 -2.88 -6.91
CA LEU A 286 -8.72 -3.99 -6.09
C LEU A 286 -9.40 -5.07 -6.95
N CYS A 287 -10.28 -4.69 -7.88
CA CYS A 287 -10.93 -5.64 -8.79
C CYS A 287 -9.92 -6.32 -9.72
N CYS A 288 -8.95 -5.59 -10.28
CA CYS A 288 -7.89 -6.17 -11.11
C CYS A 288 -7.03 -7.21 -10.35
N LEU A 289 -6.70 -6.93 -9.09
CA LEU A 289 -5.91 -7.85 -8.25
C LEU A 289 -6.75 -9.08 -7.86
N LEU A 290 -8.00 -8.89 -7.42
CA LEU A 290 -8.92 -9.98 -7.07
C LEU A 290 -9.22 -10.87 -8.29
N HIS A 291 -9.44 -10.29 -9.47
CA HIS A 291 -9.62 -11.02 -10.73
C HIS A 291 -8.47 -12.00 -11.01
N TRP A 292 -7.22 -11.58 -10.80
CA TRP A 292 -6.07 -12.46 -11.01
C TRP A 292 -5.89 -13.48 -9.88
N PHE A 293 -6.07 -13.09 -8.61
CA PHE A 293 -6.03 -14.02 -7.48
C PHE A 293 -7.13 -15.10 -7.56
N ALA A 294 -8.28 -14.80 -8.17
CA ALA A 294 -9.35 -15.77 -8.43
C ALA A 294 -8.93 -16.87 -9.41
N GLN A 295 -7.90 -16.62 -10.23
CA GLN A 295 -7.31 -17.58 -11.17
C GLN A 295 -6.13 -18.37 -10.55
N GLN A 296 -5.64 -17.98 -9.36
CA GLN A 296 -4.52 -18.65 -8.71
C GLN A 296 -4.99 -19.69 -7.68
N SER A 297 -4.27 -20.80 -7.59
CA SER A 297 -4.37 -21.69 -6.43
C SER A 297 -3.56 -21.08 -5.29
N LEU A 298 -4.21 -20.45 -4.30
CA LEU A 298 -3.50 -19.76 -3.21
C LEU A 298 -2.62 -20.69 -2.33
N GLY A 299 -2.94 -21.98 -2.27
CA GLY A 299 -2.16 -22.97 -1.52
C GLY A 299 -2.14 -22.69 -0.02
N ALA A 300 -0.96 -22.41 0.54
CA ALA A 300 -0.79 -22.04 1.94
C ALA A 300 -0.82 -20.51 2.19
N THR A 301 -0.79 -19.70 1.13
CA THR A 301 -0.75 -18.23 1.22
C THR A 301 -2.15 -17.70 1.51
N LYS A 302 -2.33 -17.00 2.64
CA LYS A 302 -3.58 -16.31 2.95
C LYS A 302 -3.67 -15.00 2.16
N LEU A 303 -4.85 -14.69 1.62
CA LEU A 303 -5.17 -13.37 1.08
C LEU A 303 -6.10 -12.61 2.05
N SER A 304 -5.79 -11.35 2.29
CA SER A 304 -6.48 -10.46 3.22
C SER A 304 -6.69 -9.07 2.61
N LEU A 305 -7.72 -8.37 3.09
CA LEU A 305 -8.11 -7.04 2.62
C LEU A 305 -8.37 -6.10 3.81
N LEU A 306 -7.71 -4.96 3.81
CA LEU A 306 -8.17 -3.76 4.48
C LEU A 306 -8.79 -2.84 3.41
N CYS A 307 -10.10 -2.64 3.48
CA CYS A 307 -10.79 -1.67 2.62
C CYS A 307 -11.66 -0.75 3.45
N ILE A 308 -11.47 0.58 3.34
CA ILE A 308 -12.19 1.59 4.14
C ILE A 308 -12.59 2.84 3.34
N GLY A 309 -13.73 3.41 3.72
CA GLY A 309 -14.21 4.73 3.27
C GLY A 309 -14.42 5.73 4.39
N ALA A 310 -14.02 5.41 5.62
CA ALA A 310 -14.16 6.29 6.79
C ALA A 310 -13.08 6.00 7.83
N PHE A 311 -12.76 6.99 8.66
CA PHE A 311 -11.90 6.83 9.84
C PHE A 311 -12.44 7.67 11.01
N PRO A 312 -12.50 7.15 12.26
CA PRO A 312 -13.04 7.88 13.40
C PRO A 312 -12.38 9.25 13.63
N GLY A 313 -13.19 10.31 13.68
CA GLY A 313 -12.73 11.69 13.87
C GLY A 313 -12.28 12.40 12.60
N ILE A 314 -12.51 11.83 11.40
CA ILE A 314 -12.31 12.50 10.12
C ILE A 314 -13.67 12.64 9.42
N GLU A 315 -14.16 13.88 9.29
CA GLU A 315 -15.49 14.22 8.75
C GLU A 315 -15.62 13.92 7.24
N LEU A 316 -14.57 14.17 6.47
CA LEU A 316 -14.48 13.83 5.04
C LEU A 316 -13.21 12.99 4.82
N PHE A 317 -13.37 11.67 4.80
CA PHE A 317 -12.28 10.73 4.62
C PHE A 317 -11.84 10.69 3.15
N ARG A 318 -10.69 11.29 2.85
CA ARG A 318 -10.10 11.28 1.49
C ARG A 318 -9.24 10.05 1.19
N GLY A 319 -8.66 9.47 2.23
CA GLY A 319 -7.93 8.21 2.14
C GLY A 319 -6.94 7.94 3.29
N LEU A 320 -6.41 6.72 3.35
CA LEU A 320 -5.18 6.29 4.04
C LEU A 320 -4.04 7.31 3.83
N GLY A 321 -3.94 7.89 2.63
CA GLY A 321 -3.01 8.97 2.30
C GLY A 321 -3.08 10.19 3.25
N GLN A 322 -4.21 10.44 3.90
CA GLN A 322 -4.37 11.55 4.86
C GLN A 322 -3.98 11.19 6.32
N LEU A 323 -3.94 9.91 6.68
CA LEU A 323 -3.80 9.47 8.08
C LEU A 323 -2.39 9.74 8.62
N SER A 324 -2.27 10.10 9.89
CA SER A 324 -0.97 10.09 10.57
C SER A 324 -0.45 8.66 10.77
N VAL A 325 0.86 8.49 10.96
CA VAL A 325 1.47 7.16 11.22
C VAL A 325 0.84 6.47 12.45
N ASN A 326 0.40 7.25 13.46
CA ASN A 326 -0.27 6.72 14.64
C ASN A 326 -1.71 6.25 14.35
N GLN A 327 -2.44 6.91 13.45
CA GLN A 327 -3.76 6.47 12.99
C GLN A 327 -3.66 5.27 12.04
N MET A 328 -2.64 5.24 11.17
CA MET A 328 -2.35 4.06 10.35
C MET A 328 -2.05 2.84 11.22
N ALA A 329 -1.36 3.03 12.34
CA ALA A 329 -1.06 1.97 13.30
C ALA A 329 -2.29 1.34 13.97
N THR A 330 -3.46 1.99 14.00
CA THR A 330 -4.69 1.38 14.54
C THR A 330 -5.42 0.49 13.54
N LEU A 331 -5.01 0.49 12.27
CA LEU A 331 -5.54 -0.39 11.20
C LEU A 331 -4.71 -1.67 11.02
N SER A 332 -3.54 -1.73 11.65
CA SER A 332 -2.64 -2.89 11.58
C SER A 332 -3.26 -4.09 12.33
N GLY A 333 -3.55 -5.16 11.60
CA GLY A 333 -4.25 -6.35 12.10
C GLY A 333 -5.78 -6.27 12.06
N THR A 334 -6.39 -5.21 11.48
CA THR A 334 -7.85 -5.11 11.32
C THR A 334 -8.35 -5.53 9.93
N TRP A 335 -7.47 -6.08 9.08
CA TRP A 335 -7.83 -6.62 7.77
C TRP A 335 -8.63 -7.92 7.90
N GLN A 336 -9.57 -8.11 6.98
CA GLN A 336 -10.41 -9.32 6.90
C GLN A 336 -9.79 -10.32 5.91
N SER A 337 -10.11 -11.61 6.04
CA SER A 337 -9.68 -12.60 5.04
C SER A 337 -10.50 -12.41 3.76
N VAL A 338 -9.85 -12.42 2.61
CA VAL A 338 -10.54 -12.44 1.31
C VAL A 338 -11.11 -13.84 1.12
N GLY A 339 -12.43 -13.93 0.94
CA GLY A 339 -13.14 -15.17 0.66
C GLY A 339 -13.41 -15.38 -0.83
N ARG A 340 -14.09 -16.48 -1.15
CA ARG A 340 -14.50 -16.82 -2.51
C ARG A 340 -15.41 -15.74 -3.12
N GLU A 341 -16.37 -15.23 -2.35
CA GLU A 341 -17.33 -14.22 -2.78
C GLU A 341 -16.65 -12.92 -3.25
N GLN A 342 -15.61 -12.46 -2.52
CA GLN A 342 -14.82 -11.29 -2.91
C GLN A 342 -14.01 -11.54 -4.19
N LEU A 343 -13.44 -12.73 -4.36
CA LEU A 343 -12.68 -13.10 -5.54
C LEU A 343 -13.57 -13.20 -6.78
N GLU A 344 -14.72 -13.88 -6.68
CA GLU A 344 -15.67 -14.03 -7.79
C GLU A 344 -16.29 -12.67 -8.17
N LEU A 345 -16.72 -11.86 -7.20
CA LEU A 345 -17.24 -10.52 -7.49
C LEU A 345 -16.16 -9.59 -8.08
N GLY A 346 -14.94 -9.59 -7.53
CA GLY A 346 -13.83 -8.81 -8.07
C GLY A 346 -13.49 -9.18 -9.52
N ALA A 347 -13.53 -10.47 -9.85
CA ALA A 347 -13.38 -10.97 -11.22
C ALA A 347 -14.51 -10.49 -12.15
N ILE A 348 -15.78 -10.65 -11.74
CA ILE A 348 -16.95 -10.21 -12.51
C ILE A 348 -16.93 -8.70 -12.77
N VAL A 349 -16.60 -7.89 -11.75
CA VAL A 349 -16.46 -6.43 -11.89
C VAL A 349 -15.34 -6.05 -12.84
N TRP A 350 -14.17 -6.70 -12.76
CA TRP A 350 -13.06 -6.43 -13.67
C TRP A 350 -13.40 -6.81 -15.12
N GLU A 351 -13.97 -7.99 -15.36
CA GLU A 351 -14.44 -8.40 -16.70
C GLU A 351 -15.53 -7.47 -17.26
N ALA A 352 -16.40 -6.95 -16.41
CA ALA A 352 -17.44 -6.01 -16.79
C ALA A 352 -16.86 -4.62 -17.11
N TYR A 353 -15.81 -4.21 -16.40
CA TYR A 353 -15.09 -2.96 -16.62
C TYR A 353 -14.19 -2.96 -17.86
N CYS A 354 -13.53 -4.09 -18.14
CA CYS A 354 -12.72 -4.30 -19.35
C CYS A 354 -13.55 -4.64 -20.61
N ALA A 355 -14.88 -4.70 -20.52
CA ALA A 355 -15.72 -4.93 -21.68
C ALA A 355 -15.68 -3.74 -22.67
N PRO A 356 -15.69 -3.99 -23.99
CA PRO A 356 -15.78 -2.92 -25.00
C PRO A 356 -17.15 -2.21 -25.01
N GLU A 357 -18.14 -2.80 -24.34
CA GLU A 357 -19.52 -2.30 -24.24
C GLU A 357 -19.93 -2.21 -22.76
N PRO A 358 -20.44 -1.06 -22.27
CA PRO A 358 -20.71 -0.82 -20.85
C PRO A 358 -21.89 -1.64 -20.32
N GLY A 359 -22.69 -2.26 -21.21
CA GLY A 359 -23.88 -3.03 -20.86
C GLY A 359 -23.63 -4.28 -19.99
N LYS A 360 -22.38 -4.75 -19.80
CA LYS A 360 -22.06 -5.69 -18.70
C LYS A 360 -22.15 -4.95 -17.35
N LEU A 361 -21.32 -3.91 -17.17
CA LEU A 361 -21.18 -3.14 -15.94
C LEU A 361 -22.50 -2.47 -15.48
N VAL A 362 -23.29 -1.95 -16.42
CA VAL A 362 -24.59 -1.34 -16.09
C VAL A 362 -25.54 -2.36 -15.44
N ARG A 363 -25.65 -3.58 -15.98
CA ARG A 363 -26.53 -4.62 -15.43
C ARG A 363 -26.03 -5.15 -14.08
N LEU A 364 -24.72 -5.36 -13.94
CA LEU A 364 -24.07 -5.74 -12.68
C LEU A 364 -24.43 -4.76 -11.55
N LEU A 365 -24.39 -3.45 -11.83
CA LEU A 365 -24.77 -2.39 -10.88
C LEU A 365 -26.28 -2.22 -10.68
N GLU A 366 -27.13 -2.93 -11.42
CA GLU A 366 -28.60 -2.82 -11.38
C GLU A 366 -29.31 -4.09 -10.86
N ALA A 367 -28.65 -5.25 -10.86
CA ALA A 367 -29.31 -6.54 -10.65
C ALA A 367 -28.67 -7.50 -9.63
N GLU A 368 -27.45 -7.25 -9.16
CA GLU A 368 -26.65 -8.25 -8.41
C GLU A 368 -26.39 -7.85 -6.95
N ASP A 369 -26.27 -8.85 -6.07
CA ASP A 369 -25.81 -8.64 -4.69
C ASP A 369 -24.29 -8.46 -4.68
N ILE A 370 -23.88 -7.19 -4.71
CA ILE A 370 -22.49 -6.76 -4.70
C ILE A 370 -21.97 -6.40 -3.29
N SER A 371 -22.68 -6.81 -2.23
CA SER A 371 -22.35 -6.49 -0.83
C SER A 371 -20.99 -7.04 -0.35
N ALA A 372 -20.47 -8.08 -1.00
CA ALA A 372 -19.16 -8.66 -0.69
C ALA A 372 -17.99 -7.67 -0.93
N LEU A 373 -18.15 -6.68 -1.80
CA LEU A 373 -17.21 -5.58 -2.04
C LEU A 373 -17.98 -4.24 -1.96
N PRO A 374 -18.27 -3.72 -0.75
CA PRO A 374 -19.34 -2.75 -0.52
C PRO A 374 -19.16 -1.38 -1.19
N TYR A 375 -17.96 -1.05 -1.67
CA TYR A 375 -17.68 0.22 -2.35
C TYR A 375 -17.76 0.15 -3.89
N VAL A 376 -17.86 -1.07 -4.46
CA VAL A 376 -17.96 -1.27 -5.92
C VAL A 376 -19.15 -0.53 -6.51
N HIS A 377 -20.32 -0.54 -5.84
CA HIS A 377 -21.51 0.12 -6.36
C HIS A 377 -21.27 1.60 -6.67
N ASP A 378 -20.86 2.35 -5.65
CA ASP A 378 -20.78 3.81 -5.74
C ASP A 378 -19.57 4.24 -6.57
N ALA A 379 -18.43 3.54 -6.46
CA ALA A 379 -17.26 3.75 -7.28
C ALA A 379 -17.57 3.60 -8.79
N PHE A 380 -18.18 2.48 -9.20
CA PHE A 380 -18.46 2.23 -10.61
C PHE A 380 -19.73 2.95 -11.14
N ARG A 381 -20.69 3.32 -10.29
CA ARG A 381 -21.72 4.32 -10.64
C ARG A 381 -21.08 5.68 -10.95
N LEU A 382 -20.12 6.11 -10.13
CA LEU A 382 -19.41 7.36 -10.36
C LEU A 382 -18.51 7.28 -11.62
N HIS A 383 -17.97 6.10 -11.96
CA HIS A 383 -17.35 5.85 -13.25
C HIS A 383 -18.33 6.08 -14.42
N LEU A 384 -19.53 5.48 -14.38
CA LEU A 384 -20.54 5.66 -15.42
C LEU A 384 -20.93 7.15 -15.59
N SER A 385 -20.93 7.93 -14.51
CA SER A 385 -21.17 9.38 -14.57
C SER A 385 -20.09 10.21 -15.29
N ARG A 386 -18.91 9.62 -15.57
CA ARG A 386 -17.86 10.24 -16.41
C ARG A 386 -18.19 10.20 -17.91
N PHE A 387 -19.11 9.33 -18.35
CA PHE A 387 -19.52 9.29 -19.75
C PHE A 387 -20.22 10.60 -20.15
N PRO A 388 -20.08 11.05 -21.42
CA PRO A 388 -20.77 12.24 -21.93
C PRO A 388 -22.27 12.24 -21.63
N SER A 389 -22.80 13.32 -21.07
CA SER A 389 -24.22 13.40 -20.69
C SER A 389 -25.18 13.45 -21.90
N ILE A 390 -26.45 13.08 -21.70
CA ILE A 390 -27.54 13.32 -22.67
C ILE A 390 -27.89 14.81 -22.84
N ARG A 391 -27.46 15.69 -21.92
CA ARG A 391 -27.83 17.12 -21.91
C ARG A 391 -26.92 17.97 -22.79
N ASN A 392 -25.62 17.71 -22.74
CA ASN A 392 -24.59 18.56 -23.34
C ASN A 392 -23.27 17.83 -23.66
N GLY A 393 -23.19 16.51 -23.42
CA GLY A 393 -21.99 15.73 -23.74
C GLY A 393 -20.80 15.96 -22.80
N LEU A 394 -20.95 16.69 -21.70
CA LEU A 394 -19.95 16.73 -20.64
C LEU A 394 -20.07 15.50 -19.74
N GLY A 395 -18.93 14.94 -19.31
CA GLY A 395 -18.89 14.01 -18.17
C GLY A 395 -18.98 14.77 -16.85
N ILE A 396 -19.16 14.07 -15.72
CA ILE A 396 -19.31 14.71 -14.40
C ILE A 396 -18.12 15.60 -14.02
N VAL A 397 -16.90 15.27 -14.44
CA VAL A 397 -15.68 16.03 -14.11
C VAL A 397 -15.65 17.34 -14.89
N GLU A 398 -15.97 17.29 -16.18
CA GLU A 398 -16.04 18.45 -17.06
C GLU A 398 -17.20 19.37 -16.68
N GLN A 399 -18.40 18.82 -16.48
CA GLN A 399 -19.58 19.55 -16.00
C GLN A 399 -19.27 20.29 -14.69
N THR A 400 -18.76 19.57 -13.68
CA THR A 400 -18.39 20.16 -12.37
C THR A 400 -17.29 21.23 -12.50
N THR A 401 -16.34 21.06 -13.44
CA THR A 401 -15.28 22.05 -13.70
C THR A 401 -15.88 23.34 -14.25
N LEU A 402 -16.68 23.27 -15.31
CA LEU A 402 -17.25 24.48 -15.93
C LEU A 402 -18.21 25.20 -14.98
N GLU A 403 -18.96 24.47 -14.14
CA GLU A 403 -19.80 25.05 -13.09
C GLU A 403 -18.98 25.86 -12.07
N MET A 404 -17.83 25.36 -11.61
CA MET A 404 -16.96 26.10 -10.68
C MET A 404 -16.35 27.34 -11.34
N VAL A 405 -15.96 27.25 -12.62
CA VAL A 405 -15.45 28.41 -13.38
C VAL A 405 -16.54 29.46 -13.58
N ARG A 406 -17.77 29.05 -13.93
CA ARG A 406 -18.95 29.94 -13.97
C ARG A 406 -19.27 30.57 -12.62
N GLY A 407 -19.03 29.84 -11.52
CA GLY A 407 -19.09 30.35 -10.15
C GLY A 407 -17.96 31.33 -9.76
N GLY A 408 -17.09 31.71 -10.69
CA GLY A 408 -16.01 32.67 -10.49
C GLY A 408 -14.66 32.07 -10.08
N MET A 409 -14.50 30.75 -10.07
CA MET A 409 -13.24 30.10 -9.70
C MET A 409 -12.27 30.04 -10.88
N THR A 410 -11.28 30.91 -10.88
CA THR A 410 -10.32 31.06 -12.00
C THR A 410 -9.00 30.30 -11.83
N SER A 411 -8.69 29.80 -10.63
CA SER A 411 -7.40 29.16 -10.30
C SER A 411 -7.42 27.64 -10.55
N PRO A 412 -6.55 27.08 -11.40
CA PRO A 412 -6.44 25.63 -11.62
C PRO A 412 -6.19 24.81 -10.35
N LEU A 413 -5.38 25.33 -9.43
CA LEU A 413 -5.04 24.66 -8.16
C LEU A 413 -6.21 24.67 -7.17
N ASP A 414 -7.03 25.71 -7.20
CA ASP A 414 -8.24 25.77 -6.38
C ASP A 414 -9.37 24.93 -7.01
N LEU A 415 -9.49 24.91 -8.34
CA LEU A 415 -10.38 24.01 -9.08
C LEU A 415 -10.09 22.55 -8.78
N PHE A 416 -8.82 22.12 -8.86
CA PHE A 416 -8.41 20.76 -8.47
C PHE A 416 -8.77 20.43 -7.02
N ARG A 417 -8.49 21.35 -6.09
CA ARG A 417 -8.81 21.15 -4.66
C ARG A 417 -10.31 20.98 -4.44
N HIS A 418 -11.15 21.86 -5.00
CA HIS A 418 -12.60 21.77 -4.85
C HIS A 418 -13.20 20.58 -5.61
N MET A 419 -12.60 20.17 -6.73
CA MET A 419 -12.94 18.92 -7.43
C MET A 419 -12.70 17.71 -6.52
N GLY A 420 -11.53 17.61 -5.90
CA GLY A 420 -11.20 16.57 -4.91
C GLY A 420 -12.01 16.64 -3.61
N HIS A 421 -12.83 17.67 -3.40
CA HIS A 421 -13.88 17.69 -2.37
C HIS A 421 -15.22 17.16 -2.93
N LYS A 422 -15.68 17.72 -4.06
CA LYS A 422 -16.98 17.40 -4.68
C LYS A 422 -17.07 15.96 -5.19
N LEU A 423 -16.04 15.48 -5.87
CA LEU A 423 -15.97 14.15 -6.49
C LEU A 423 -14.87 13.29 -5.85
N HIS A 424 -14.74 13.33 -4.52
CA HIS A 424 -13.69 12.61 -3.79
C HIS A 424 -13.68 11.09 -4.09
N GLY A 425 -14.86 10.47 -4.25
CA GLY A 425 -15.02 9.07 -4.64
C GLY A 425 -14.50 8.68 -6.03
N LEU A 426 -13.91 9.61 -6.80
CA LEU A 426 -13.16 9.27 -8.02
C LEU A 426 -11.70 8.86 -7.76
N GLY A 427 -11.13 9.18 -6.59
CA GLY A 427 -9.70 9.00 -6.32
C GLY A 427 -8.77 9.81 -7.24
N MET A 428 -9.32 10.80 -7.95
CA MET A 428 -8.68 11.39 -9.12
C MET A 428 -7.41 12.18 -8.76
N GLY A 429 -6.28 11.73 -9.29
CA GLY A 429 -4.98 12.40 -9.17
C GLY A 429 -4.91 13.71 -9.95
N ASP A 430 -3.85 14.49 -9.68
CA ASP A 430 -3.68 15.81 -10.29
C ASP A 430 -3.39 15.71 -11.80
N LEU A 431 -2.49 14.81 -12.23
CA LEU A 431 -2.22 14.53 -13.65
C LEU A 431 -3.50 14.22 -14.46
N GLN A 432 -4.43 13.46 -13.89
CA GLN A 432 -5.72 13.16 -14.53
C GLN A 432 -6.56 14.44 -14.69
N TYR A 433 -6.60 15.28 -13.66
CA TYR A 433 -7.34 16.54 -13.71
C TYR A 433 -6.70 17.55 -14.67
N TRP A 434 -5.36 17.62 -14.71
CA TRP A 434 -4.60 18.40 -15.68
C TRP A 434 -4.91 17.97 -17.11
N TYR A 435 -5.01 16.67 -17.39
CA TYR A 435 -5.45 16.15 -18.69
C TYR A 435 -6.88 16.60 -19.05
N ARG A 436 -7.86 16.50 -18.14
CA ARG A 436 -9.24 16.98 -18.40
C ARG A 436 -9.29 18.49 -18.63
N LEU A 437 -8.57 19.27 -17.82
CA LEU A 437 -8.49 20.73 -17.94
C LEU A 437 -7.80 21.17 -19.25
N ALA A 438 -6.77 20.44 -19.68
CA ALA A 438 -6.12 20.64 -20.98
C ALA A 438 -7.07 20.38 -22.15
N LYS A 439 -7.83 19.27 -22.10
CA LYS A 439 -8.86 18.96 -23.11
C LYS A 439 -9.95 20.02 -23.23
N LEU A 440 -10.43 20.55 -22.10
CA LEU A 440 -11.44 21.62 -22.10
C LEU A 440 -10.92 22.93 -22.72
N ALA A 441 -9.61 23.14 -22.74
CA ALA A 441 -8.94 24.30 -23.33
C ALA A 441 -8.41 24.09 -24.77
N GLN A 442 -8.71 22.95 -25.39
CA GLN A 442 -8.21 22.57 -26.72
C GLN A 442 -9.35 22.19 -27.68
N GLY A 443 -9.00 21.90 -28.94
CA GLY A 443 -9.94 21.57 -30.01
C GLY A 443 -10.45 22.80 -30.79
N PRO A 444 -11.33 22.60 -31.78
CA PRO A 444 -11.90 23.69 -32.59
C PRO A 444 -12.85 24.62 -31.83
N HIS A 445 -13.47 24.14 -30.76
CA HIS A 445 -14.39 24.90 -29.91
C HIS A 445 -14.04 24.67 -28.42
N PRO A 446 -12.91 25.23 -27.94
CA PRO A 446 -12.50 25.08 -26.54
C PRO A 446 -13.55 25.70 -25.62
N LEU A 447 -13.86 25.01 -24.51
CA LEU A 447 -14.85 25.44 -23.52
C LEU A 447 -14.23 26.33 -22.42
N LEU A 448 -12.92 26.22 -22.22
CA LEU A 448 -12.14 27.08 -21.35
C LEU A 448 -11.07 27.84 -22.14
N LYS A 449 -10.80 29.08 -21.72
CA LYS A 449 -9.60 29.83 -22.07
C LYS A 449 -8.63 29.72 -20.90
N LEU A 450 -7.34 29.55 -21.20
CA LEU A 450 -6.25 29.63 -20.23
C LEU A 450 -5.46 30.91 -20.47
N GLU A 451 -5.04 31.58 -19.41
CA GLU A 451 -4.12 32.73 -19.45
C GLU A 451 -3.03 32.54 -18.39
N GLY A 452 -1.85 33.14 -18.59
CA GLY A 452 -0.70 32.96 -17.68
C GLY A 452 -0.10 31.54 -17.66
N LEU A 453 -0.49 30.67 -18.60
CA LEU A 453 -0.09 29.25 -18.66
C LEU A 453 0.61 28.93 -19.98
N ASN A 454 1.88 28.51 -19.88
CA ASN A 454 2.68 28.08 -21.04
C ASN A 454 2.57 26.58 -21.32
N ALA A 455 2.36 25.77 -20.28
CA ALA A 455 2.21 24.32 -20.35
C ALA A 455 1.48 23.80 -19.10
N PHE A 456 0.87 22.62 -19.22
CA PHE A 456 0.44 21.82 -18.08
C PHE A 456 1.67 21.10 -17.49
N PRO A 457 1.78 20.96 -16.16
CA PRO A 457 2.83 20.15 -15.55
C PRO A 457 2.63 18.67 -15.92
N GLY A 458 3.70 18.03 -16.36
CA GLY A 458 3.73 16.61 -16.67
C GLY A 458 4.12 15.75 -15.46
N TYR A 459 4.39 14.47 -15.73
CA TYR A 459 4.90 13.54 -14.73
C TYR A 459 6.22 14.06 -14.13
N LYS A 460 6.30 14.08 -12.79
CA LYS A 460 7.40 14.63 -11.96
C LYS A 460 7.56 16.16 -11.96
N ASP A 461 6.76 16.93 -12.71
CA ASP A 461 6.76 18.39 -12.59
C ASP A 461 6.11 18.86 -11.27
N SER A 462 6.63 19.93 -10.70
CA SER A 462 5.92 20.65 -9.64
C SER A 462 4.82 21.53 -10.24
N ALA A 463 3.62 21.53 -9.65
CA ALA A 463 2.50 22.38 -10.07
C ALA A 463 2.70 23.90 -9.83
N LEU A 464 3.94 24.36 -9.64
CA LEU A 464 4.31 25.78 -9.59
C LEU A 464 4.05 26.50 -10.92
N SER A 465 4.04 25.77 -12.05
CA SER A 465 3.63 26.28 -13.37
C SER A 465 2.21 26.86 -13.37
N PHE A 466 1.32 26.35 -12.51
CA PHE A 466 -0.05 26.89 -12.35
C PHE A 466 -0.17 28.11 -11.45
N ARG A 467 0.87 28.52 -10.70
CA ARG A 467 0.76 29.54 -9.63
C ARG A 467 0.23 30.90 -10.12
N HIS A 468 0.43 31.21 -11.40
CA HIS A 468 -0.01 32.46 -12.04
C HIS A 468 -0.98 32.23 -13.21
N GLY A 469 -1.43 30.98 -13.40
CA GLY A 469 -2.38 30.60 -14.42
C GLY A 469 -3.81 30.91 -14.00
N THR A 470 -4.60 31.45 -14.92
CA THR A 470 -6.05 31.62 -14.76
C THR A 470 -6.80 30.86 -15.84
N VAL A 471 -8.05 30.49 -15.53
CA VAL A 471 -9.00 29.91 -16.47
C VAL A 471 -10.26 30.76 -16.51
N ALA A 472 -10.89 30.83 -17.67
CA ALA A 472 -12.16 31.50 -17.90
C ALA A 472 -13.05 30.67 -18.84
N LEU A 473 -14.37 30.78 -18.70
CA LEU A 473 -15.32 30.13 -19.59
C LEU A 473 -15.34 30.85 -20.96
N THR A 474 -15.32 30.09 -22.07
CA THR A 474 -15.54 30.66 -23.41
C THR A 474 -17.03 30.80 -23.70
N GLU A 475 -17.39 31.47 -24.81
CA GLU A 475 -18.78 31.47 -25.31
C GLU A 475 -19.29 30.04 -25.55
N ALA A 476 -18.47 29.18 -26.18
CA ALA A 476 -18.79 27.78 -26.38
C ALA A 476 -18.96 27.02 -25.05
N GLY A 477 -18.10 27.29 -24.06
CA GLY A 477 -18.21 26.74 -22.71
C GLY A 477 -19.49 27.18 -21.99
N GLY A 478 -19.92 28.43 -22.20
CA GLY A 478 -21.22 28.93 -21.76
C GLY A 478 -22.36 28.10 -22.36
N ARG A 479 -22.48 28.14 -23.68
CA ARG A 479 -23.56 27.48 -24.44
C ARG A 479 -23.67 25.98 -24.18
N VAL A 480 -22.54 25.26 -24.08
CA VAL A 480 -22.52 23.84 -23.69
C VAL A 480 -22.98 23.64 -22.24
N LEU A 481 -22.52 24.46 -21.30
CA LEU A 481 -22.94 24.33 -19.90
C LEU A 481 -24.42 24.69 -19.67
N ASP A 482 -25.01 25.54 -20.52
CA ASP A 482 -26.45 25.83 -20.54
C ASP A 482 -27.28 24.75 -21.26
N GLY A 483 -26.68 23.97 -22.16
CA GLY A 483 -27.33 22.92 -22.93
C GLY A 483 -27.82 23.36 -24.32
N GLU A 484 -27.34 24.52 -24.81
CA GLU A 484 -27.59 25.02 -26.16
C GLU A 484 -26.68 24.38 -27.23
N ALA A 485 -25.72 23.56 -26.80
CA ALA A 485 -24.76 22.87 -27.65
C ALA A 485 -24.25 21.59 -26.98
N ASP A 486 -23.88 20.60 -27.79
CA ASP A 486 -23.28 19.34 -27.34
C ASP A 486 -21.76 19.33 -27.56
N TRP A 487 -20.98 19.06 -26.51
CA TRP A 487 -19.52 19.10 -26.58
C TRP A 487 -18.94 18.09 -27.59
N ILE A 488 -19.54 16.90 -27.67
CA ILE A 488 -19.08 15.82 -28.54
C ILE A 488 -19.44 16.12 -30.00
N ALA A 489 -20.62 16.71 -30.27
CA ALA A 489 -20.96 17.20 -31.59
C ALA A 489 -20.01 18.31 -32.07
N LEU A 490 -19.60 19.22 -31.18
CA LEU A 490 -18.69 20.33 -31.47
C LEU A 490 -17.24 19.91 -31.70
N ASN A 491 -16.63 19.19 -30.74
CA ASN A 491 -15.19 18.88 -30.76
C ASN A 491 -14.88 17.44 -31.16
N GLY A 492 -15.82 16.51 -30.95
CA GLY A 492 -15.57 15.08 -30.98
C GLY A 492 -14.94 14.55 -29.67
N ILE A 493 -14.71 13.24 -29.63
CA ILE A 493 -14.07 12.52 -28.53
C ILE A 493 -13.12 11.44 -29.06
N ASP A 494 -12.13 11.06 -28.25
CA ASP A 494 -11.25 9.89 -28.40
C ASP A 494 -10.78 9.51 -26.99
N GLU A 495 -11.63 8.78 -26.26
CA GLU A 495 -11.50 8.54 -24.82
C GLU A 495 -11.84 7.11 -24.43
N TRP A 496 -11.17 6.62 -23.40
CA TRP A 496 -11.40 5.29 -22.84
C TRP A 496 -12.07 5.39 -21.47
N TYR A 497 -13.16 4.64 -21.32
CA TYR A 497 -13.92 4.50 -20.10
C TYR A 497 -13.95 3.02 -19.71
N GLY A 498 -12.90 2.59 -19.01
CA GLY A 498 -12.63 1.15 -18.90
C GLY A 498 -12.24 0.58 -20.28
N GLY A 499 -12.81 -0.56 -20.64
CA GLY A 499 -12.67 -1.15 -21.98
C GLY A 499 -13.45 -0.41 -23.09
N VAL A 500 -14.34 0.53 -22.74
CA VAL A 500 -15.19 1.23 -23.71
C VAL A 500 -14.44 2.39 -24.35
N HIS A 501 -14.13 2.29 -25.65
CA HIS A 501 -13.57 3.40 -26.44
C HIS A 501 -14.69 4.22 -27.08
N LEU A 502 -14.78 5.50 -26.71
CA LEU A 502 -15.67 6.46 -27.35
C LEU A 502 -14.85 7.33 -28.31
N GLN A 503 -15.15 7.24 -29.61
CA GLN A 503 -14.46 8.00 -30.66
C GLN A 503 -15.45 8.70 -31.62
N GLY A 504 -15.07 9.88 -32.13
CA GLY A 504 -15.82 10.62 -33.15
C GLY A 504 -16.80 11.66 -32.59
N ARG A 505 -17.79 12.07 -33.40
CA ARG A 505 -18.79 13.13 -33.05
C ARG A 505 -20.19 12.60 -32.72
N SER A 506 -20.43 11.31 -32.95
CA SER A 506 -21.65 10.61 -32.57
C SER A 506 -21.23 9.33 -31.86
N ILE A 507 -21.76 9.09 -30.66
CA ILE A 507 -21.34 8.00 -29.77
C ILE A 507 -22.56 7.22 -29.26
N PRO A 508 -22.45 5.89 -29.10
CA PRO A 508 -23.60 5.01 -28.86
C PRO A 508 -24.14 5.04 -27.41
N TRP A 509 -23.42 5.66 -26.47
CA TRP A 509 -23.77 5.69 -25.05
C TRP A 509 -23.69 7.11 -24.50
N ARG A 510 -24.66 7.47 -23.64
CA ARG A 510 -24.69 8.76 -22.92
C ARG A 510 -25.17 8.57 -21.49
N TRP A 511 -24.65 9.38 -20.56
CA TRP A 511 -25.09 9.38 -19.16
C TRP A 511 -26.39 10.16 -18.98
N ASN A 512 -27.41 9.53 -18.36
CA ASN A 512 -28.60 10.23 -17.90
C ASN A 512 -28.57 10.45 -16.38
N ALA A 513 -28.15 11.64 -15.98
CA ALA A 513 -28.07 12.04 -14.58
C ALA A 513 -29.43 12.04 -13.84
N SER A 514 -30.57 12.19 -14.53
CA SER A 514 -31.89 12.16 -13.86
C SER A 514 -32.40 10.73 -13.58
N GLN A 515 -31.84 9.73 -14.28
CA GLN A 515 -32.13 8.30 -14.06
C GLN A 515 -30.95 7.56 -13.39
N ASN A 516 -29.84 8.24 -13.13
CA ASN A 516 -28.59 7.70 -12.56
C ASN A 516 -28.06 6.44 -13.31
N THR A 517 -28.26 6.39 -14.63
CA THR A 517 -27.86 5.25 -15.47
C THR A 517 -27.36 5.70 -16.85
N LEU A 518 -26.66 4.79 -17.53
CA LEU A 518 -26.10 4.99 -18.86
C LEU A 518 -27.08 4.44 -19.91
N VAL A 519 -27.49 5.27 -20.86
CA VAL A 519 -28.51 4.91 -21.87
C VAL A 519 -27.91 4.77 -23.27
N PRO A 520 -28.45 3.86 -24.11
CA PRO A 520 -28.15 3.86 -25.54
C PRO A 520 -28.57 5.20 -26.16
N TRP A 521 -27.69 5.79 -26.95
CA TRP A 521 -27.91 7.08 -27.59
C TRP A 521 -27.87 6.96 -29.12
N THR A 522 -29.04 6.90 -29.73
CA THR A 522 -29.21 7.38 -31.10
C THR A 522 -29.34 8.89 -31.04
N ALA A 523 -28.54 9.63 -31.83
CA ALA A 523 -28.77 11.06 -32.02
C ALA A 523 -30.14 11.27 -32.67
N ALA A 524 -31.14 11.67 -31.87
CA ALA A 524 -32.45 12.07 -32.38
C ALA A 524 -32.23 13.22 -33.38
N GLY A 525 -32.80 13.07 -34.59
CA GLY A 525 -32.52 13.97 -35.70
C GLY A 525 -32.73 15.43 -35.32
N GLY A 526 -31.76 16.28 -35.68
CA GLY A 526 -31.74 17.69 -35.31
C GLY A 526 -33.03 18.43 -35.72
N LYS A 527 -33.45 19.36 -34.86
CA LYS A 527 -34.48 20.37 -35.11
C LYS A 527 -33.84 21.74 -35.07
#